data_AF-A0A355X561-F1
#
_entry.id   AF-A0A355X561-F1
#
_cell.length_a   1.000
_cell.length_b   1.000
_cell.length_c   1.000
_cell.angle_alpha   90.00
_cell.angle_beta   90.00
_cell.angle_gamma   90.00
#
_symmetry.space_group_name_H-M   'P 1'
#
loop_
_entity.id
_entity.type
_entity.pdbx_description
1 polymer ?
#
loop_
_entity_poly.entity_id
_entity_poly.type
_entity_poly.pdbx_seq_one_letter_code
_entity_poly.pdbx_strand_id
1 'polypeptide(L)'
;MKKEMIRKFACLACVILLILSVSGCSLNSYSVDELKELYPKAIENSLSEELYYWKETVNASDHNSWRTCNVYAEMDKKFNVIRDENGECSNMKVDVFEEYNKKSVYKALCGKSESSSGDDAKSYLFENDFDDSGNASNYRKTEMSPQSFIAGNDFKAKYSLDAILEELEYLSVDDMIFDIDNSLMEHNGKVVKFSFAVTDDYTDRYKTESGKASIFEGAKYATIELSYDRFASIVVYAEEKLGKNISADKEIYKLETVYY
;
A
#
# COMPACT_ATOMS: atom_id res chain seq x y z
N MET A 1 -2.65 65.16 -16.07
CA MET A 1 -3.56 64.39 -15.18
C MET A 1 -3.46 64.94 -13.76
N LYS A 2 -4.60 65.25 -13.11
CA LYS A 2 -4.61 65.77 -11.72
C LYS A 2 -4.02 64.72 -10.77
N LYS A 3 -3.16 65.12 -9.82
CA LYS A 3 -2.51 64.23 -8.82
C LYS A 3 -3.50 63.28 -8.12
N GLU A 4 -4.76 63.70 -7.96
CA GLU A 4 -5.83 62.87 -7.40
C GLU A 4 -6.23 61.67 -8.27
N MET A 5 -6.22 61.81 -9.60
CA MET A 5 -6.50 60.69 -10.51
C MET A 5 -5.41 59.63 -10.44
N ILE A 6 -4.15 60.05 -10.33
CA ILE A 6 -3.01 59.13 -10.20
C ILE A 6 -3.07 58.37 -8.88
N ARG A 7 -3.45 59.04 -7.77
CA ARG A 7 -3.68 58.36 -6.48
C ARG A 7 -4.82 57.35 -6.54
N LYS A 8 -5.93 57.68 -7.19
CA LYS A 8 -7.07 56.77 -7.34
C LYS A 8 -6.73 55.56 -8.20
N PHE A 9 -5.98 55.74 -9.30
CA PHE A 9 -5.50 54.65 -10.13
C PHE A 9 -4.49 53.75 -9.41
N ALA A 10 -3.56 54.33 -8.65
CA ALA A 10 -2.60 53.56 -7.86
C ALA A 10 -3.30 52.73 -6.78
N CYS A 11 -4.31 53.30 -6.12
CA CYS A 11 -5.09 52.60 -5.09
C CYS A 11 -5.91 51.46 -5.70
N LEU A 12 -6.54 51.68 -6.87
CA LEU A 12 -7.26 50.64 -7.60
C LEU A 12 -6.32 49.52 -8.09
N ALA A 13 -5.13 49.86 -8.57
CA ALA A 13 -4.11 48.87 -8.97
C ALA A 13 -3.62 48.05 -7.77
N CYS A 14 -3.41 48.67 -6.60
CA CYS A 14 -3.05 47.95 -5.37
C CYS A 14 -4.17 47.02 -4.90
N VAL A 15 -5.44 47.43 -5.01
CA VAL A 15 -6.58 46.58 -4.66
C VAL A 15 -6.73 45.41 -5.64
N ILE A 16 -6.52 45.63 -6.94
CA ILE A 16 -6.51 44.55 -7.94
C ILE A 16 -5.34 43.59 -7.71
N LEU A 17 -4.14 44.11 -7.38
CA LEU A 17 -2.97 43.28 -7.02
C LEU A 17 -3.21 42.49 -5.72
N LEU A 18 -3.92 43.06 -4.75
CA LEU A 18 -4.34 42.36 -3.54
C LEU A 18 -5.35 41.25 -3.87
N ILE A 19 -6.36 41.52 -4.70
CA ILE A 19 -7.35 40.51 -5.13
C ILE A 19 -6.68 39.39 -5.94
N LEU A 20 -5.72 39.71 -6.81
CA LEU A 20 -4.92 38.73 -7.55
C LEU A 20 -3.96 37.95 -6.64
N SER A 21 -3.43 38.57 -5.58
CA SER A 21 -2.63 37.86 -4.56
C SER A 21 -3.45 36.97 -3.63
N VAL A 22 -4.75 37.24 -3.47
CA VAL A 22 -5.71 36.40 -2.72
C VAL A 22 -6.34 35.32 -3.63
N SER A 23 -6.09 35.37 -4.94
CA SER A 23 -6.43 34.30 -5.88
C SER A 23 -5.38 33.18 -5.93
N GLY A 24 -4.29 33.31 -5.18
CA GLY A 24 -3.25 32.29 -5.05
C GLY A 24 -3.37 31.55 -3.73
N CYS A 25 -4.35 30.66 -3.59
CA CYS A 25 -4.40 29.60 -2.59
C CYS A 25 -5.48 28.55 -2.96
N SER A 26 -5.40 27.99 -4.17
CA SER A 26 -5.61 26.55 -4.30
C SER A 26 -4.26 25.91 -3.98
N LEU A 27 -3.91 25.80 -2.70
CA LEU A 27 -2.72 25.07 -2.23
C LEU A 27 -2.93 23.55 -2.28
N ASN A 28 -4.08 23.09 -2.79
CA ASN A 28 -4.57 21.72 -2.61
C ASN A 28 -4.89 20.99 -3.92
N SER A 29 -4.72 21.60 -5.09
CA SER A 29 -4.90 20.88 -6.37
C SER A 29 -3.56 20.29 -6.79
N TYR A 30 -3.30 19.05 -6.38
CA TYR A 30 -2.20 18.25 -6.91
C TYR A 30 -2.54 17.87 -8.38
N SER A 31 -1.60 18.01 -9.30
CA SER A 31 -1.83 17.80 -10.72
C SER A 31 -1.48 16.36 -11.17
N VAL A 32 -2.05 15.92 -12.30
CA VAL A 32 -1.72 14.62 -12.90
C VAL A 32 -0.24 14.55 -13.31
N ASP A 33 0.35 15.67 -13.73
CA ASP A 33 1.78 15.73 -14.08
C ASP A 33 2.68 15.55 -12.86
N GLU A 34 2.33 16.12 -11.70
CA GLU A 34 3.05 15.85 -10.45
C GLU A 34 2.91 14.38 -10.03
N LEU A 35 1.75 13.77 -10.27
CA LEU A 35 1.53 12.34 -9.97
C LEU A 35 2.41 11.43 -10.83
N LYS A 36 2.68 11.80 -12.10
CA LYS A 36 3.62 11.07 -12.97
C LYS A 36 5.03 11.01 -12.41
N GLU A 37 5.44 12.03 -11.66
CA GLU A 37 6.73 12.04 -10.98
C GLU A 37 6.68 11.37 -9.60
N LEU A 38 5.58 11.52 -8.87
CA LEU A 38 5.42 11.00 -7.51
C LEU A 38 5.21 9.48 -7.49
N TYR A 39 4.36 8.96 -8.37
CA TYR A 39 3.92 7.56 -8.32
C TYR A 39 5.07 6.55 -8.44
N PRO A 40 6.00 6.68 -9.41
CA PRO A 40 7.16 5.78 -9.48
C PRO A 40 8.09 5.91 -8.27
N LYS A 41 8.29 7.13 -7.76
CA LYS A 41 9.06 7.36 -6.54
C LYS A 41 8.40 6.73 -5.32
N ALA A 42 7.07 6.72 -5.28
CA ALA A 42 6.32 6.10 -4.19
C ALA A 42 6.51 4.58 -4.17
N ILE A 43 6.57 3.94 -5.36
CA ILE A 43 6.96 2.54 -5.49
C ILE A 43 8.39 2.34 -4.96
N GLU A 44 9.37 3.08 -5.48
CA GLU A 44 10.78 2.99 -5.07
C GLU A 44 10.95 3.16 -3.55
N ASN A 45 10.37 4.22 -2.99
CA ASN A 45 10.44 4.51 -1.56
C ASN A 45 9.79 3.42 -0.71
N SER A 46 8.70 2.82 -1.19
CA SER A 46 8.02 1.72 -0.50
C SER A 46 8.87 0.45 -0.51
N LEU A 47 9.48 0.11 -1.64
CA LEU A 47 10.31 -1.08 -1.81
C LEU A 47 11.71 -0.95 -1.17
N SER A 48 12.15 0.27 -0.89
CA SER A 48 13.42 0.52 -0.18
C SER A 48 13.37 0.19 1.32
N GLU A 49 12.18 0.04 1.89
CA GLU A 49 12.01 -0.21 3.32
C GLU A 49 12.20 -1.70 3.67
N GLU A 50 13.12 -1.98 4.57
CA GLU A 50 13.41 -3.35 5.02
C GLU A 50 12.40 -3.87 6.05
N LEU A 51 11.75 -2.96 6.79
CA LEU A 51 10.81 -3.29 7.86
C LEU A 51 9.43 -2.71 7.52
N TYR A 52 8.44 -3.59 7.49
CA TYR A 52 7.09 -3.21 7.10
C TYR A 52 6.06 -4.16 7.71
N TYR A 53 4.84 -3.66 7.80
CA TYR A 53 3.63 -4.45 7.94
C TYR A 53 2.73 -4.17 6.76
N TRP A 54 2.13 -5.21 6.19
CA TRP A 54 1.00 -5.02 5.28
C TRP A 54 -0.14 -5.99 5.59
N LYS A 55 -1.34 -5.54 5.20
CA LYS A 55 -2.61 -6.26 5.28
C LYS A 55 -3.28 -6.19 3.92
N GLU A 56 -3.51 -7.35 3.33
CA GLU A 56 -4.29 -7.51 2.11
C GLU A 56 -5.64 -8.16 2.45
N THR A 57 -6.72 -7.64 1.86
CA THR A 57 -8.07 -8.19 1.96
C THR A 57 -8.68 -8.25 0.56
N VAL A 58 -9.14 -9.42 0.15
CA VAL A 58 -9.82 -9.63 -1.13
C VAL A 58 -11.25 -10.07 -0.85
N ASN A 59 -12.22 -9.34 -1.37
CA ASN A 59 -13.66 -9.61 -1.22
C ASN A 59 -14.28 -9.93 -2.59
N ALA A 60 -13.85 -11.04 -3.20
CA ALA A 60 -14.41 -11.52 -4.45
C ALA A 60 -15.81 -12.13 -4.23
N SER A 61 -16.60 -12.23 -5.31
CA SER A 61 -17.98 -12.73 -5.24
C SER A 61 -18.08 -14.19 -4.77
N ASP A 62 -17.05 -14.99 -5.02
CA ASP A 62 -16.98 -16.42 -4.72
C ASP A 62 -16.08 -16.74 -3.52
N HIS A 63 -15.28 -15.79 -3.04
CA HIS A 63 -14.43 -15.96 -1.87
C HIS A 63 -14.01 -14.64 -1.23
N ASN A 64 -13.78 -14.69 0.08
CA ASN A 64 -13.07 -13.66 0.81
C ASN A 64 -11.75 -14.24 1.34
N SER A 65 -10.67 -13.49 1.23
CA SER A 65 -9.40 -13.82 1.85
C SER A 65 -8.81 -12.61 2.56
N TRP A 66 -8.01 -12.89 3.57
CA TRP A 66 -7.17 -11.88 4.19
C TRP A 66 -5.79 -12.45 4.47
N ARG A 67 -4.78 -11.61 4.26
CA ARG A 67 -3.38 -11.98 4.45
C ARG A 67 -2.63 -10.82 5.11
N THR A 68 -1.68 -11.16 5.97
CA THR A 68 -0.71 -10.20 6.51
C THR A 68 0.70 -10.71 6.41
N CYS A 69 1.62 -9.77 6.31
CA CYS A 69 3.01 -9.99 6.67
C CYS A 69 3.50 -8.84 7.56
N ASN A 70 4.23 -9.18 8.60
CA ASN A 70 4.95 -8.25 9.45
C ASN A 70 6.42 -8.63 9.49
N VAL A 71 7.27 -7.77 8.96
CA VAL A 71 8.73 -7.87 9.03
C VAL A 71 9.20 -6.77 9.96
N TYR A 72 9.75 -7.15 11.11
CA TYR A 72 10.16 -6.19 12.12
C TYR A 72 11.47 -6.60 12.78
N ALA A 73 12.18 -5.62 13.33
CA ALA A 73 13.45 -5.81 14.02
C ALA A 73 13.55 -4.87 15.22
N GLU A 74 14.61 -5.01 15.99
CA GLU A 74 14.87 -4.13 17.12
C GLU A 74 15.24 -2.72 16.63
N MET A 75 14.67 -1.72 17.31
CA MET A 75 14.91 -0.31 17.03
C MET A 75 15.36 0.41 18.29
N ASP A 76 16.19 1.44 18.13
CA ASP A 76 16.59 2.30 19.23
C ASP A 76 15.47 3.26 19.68
N LYS A 77 15.74 4.06 20.71
CA LYS A 77 14.78 5.06 21.23
C LYS A 77 14.44 6.19 20.25
N LYS A 78 15.14 6.27 19.11
CA LYS A 78 14.94 7.24 18.04
C LYS A 78 14.34 6.58 16.79
N PHE A 79 13.88 5.33 16.89
CA PHE A 79 13.33 4.57 15.76
C PHE A 79 14.35 4.31 14.64
N ASN A 80 15.63 4.13 14.97
CA ASN A 80 16.61 3.61 14.01
C ASN A 80 16.75 2.10 14.18
N VAL A 81 16.80 1.37 13.06
CA VAL A 81 17.04 -0.08 13.05
C VAL A 81 18.41 -0.41 13.65
N ILE A 82 18.43 -1.30 14.64
CA ILE A 82 19.68 -1.76 15.25
C ILE A 82 20.26 -2.87 14.37
N ARG A 83 21.55 -2.76 14.04
CA ARG A 83 22.28 -3.76 13.27
C ARG A 83 23.26 -4.53 14.16
N ASP A 84 23.44 -5.81 13.86
CA ASP A 84 24.44 -6.64 14.52
C ASP A 84 25.85 -6.43 13.91
N GLU A 85 26.83 -7.18 14.41
CA GLU A 85 28.24 -7.09 13.99
C GLU A 85 28.45 -7.40 12.49
N ASN A 86 27.51 -8.10 11.85
CA ASN A 86 27.55 -8.44 10.43
C ASN A 86 26.77 -7.44 9.56
N GLY A 87 26.13 -6.44 10.17
CA GLY A 87 25.28 -5.46 9.49
C GLY A 87 23.84 -5.93 9.27
N GLU A 88 23.42 -7.06 9.85
CA GLU A 88 22.05 -7.58 9.73
C GLU A 88 21.11 -6.97 10.78
N CYS A 89 19.80 -7.00 10.52
CA CYS A 89 18.78 -6.56 11.49
C CYS A 89 18.85 -7.35 12.80
N SER A 90 19.09 -6.65 13.92
CA SER A 90 19.11 -7.25 15.25
C SER A 90 17.71 -7.69 15.68
N ASN A 91 17.63 -8.92 16.22
CA ASN A 91 16.39 -9.52 16.73
C ASN A 91 15.21 -9.45 15.75
N MET A 92 15.51 -9.56 14.46
CA MET A 92 14.53 -9.64 13.39
C MET A 92 13.52 -10.77 13.63
N LYS A 93 12.27 -10.51 13.25
CA LYS A 93 11.17 -11.47 13.28
C LYS A 93 10.26 -11.25 12.08
N VAL A 94 9.64 -12.34 11.64
CA VAL A 94 8.66 -12.33 10.56
C VAL A 94 7.39 -13.06 11.03
N ASP A 95 6.24 -12.43 10.86
CA ASP A 95 4.93 -13.01 11.15
C ASP A 95 4.06 -12.93 9.89
N VAL A 96 3.51 -14.07 9.47
CA VAL A 96 2.60 -14.19 8.35
C VAL A 96 1.32 -14.87 8.82
N PHE A 97 0.19 -14.32 8.40
CA PHE A 97 -1.12 -14.92 8.59
C PHE A 97 -1.86 -14.89 7.25
N GLU A 98 -2.54 -15.98 6.91
CA GLU A 98 -3.43 -16.05 5.76
C GLU A 98 -4.71 -16.79 6.18
N GLU A 99 -5.86 -16.28 5.76
CA GLU A 99 -7.14 -16.98 5.89
C GLU A 99 -7.93 -16.86 4.59
N TYR A 100 -8.45 -17.99 4.12
CA TYR A 100 -9.32 -18.08 2.98
C TYR A 100 -10.69 -18.60 3.42
N ASN A 101 -11.73 -17.80 3.20
CA ASN A 101 -13.13 -18.11 3.48
C ASN A 101 -13.41 -18.62 4.91
N LYS A 102 -12.61 -18.22 5.91
CA LYS A 102 -12.66 -18.72 7.31
C LYS A 102 -12.47 -20.24 7.43
N LYS A 103 -11.84 -20.85 6.43
CA LYS A 103 -11.69 -22.32 6.31
C LYS A 103 -10.23 -22.70 6.35
N SER A 104 -9.47 -22.23 5.37
CA SER A 104 -8.04 -22.48 5.29
C SER A 104 -7.30 -21.34 5.97
N VAL A 105 -6.74 -21.60 7.15
CA VAL A 105 -5.87 -20.65 7.84
C VAL A 105 -4.44 -21.15 7.80
N TYR A 106 -3.50 -20.27 7.49
CA TYR A 106 -2.06 -20.50 7.56
C TYR A 106 -1.41 -19.46 8.46
N LYS A 107 -0.44 -19.88 9.27
CA LYS A 107 0.39 -19.00 10.09
C LYS A 107 1.84 -19.39 9.96
N ALA A 108 2.73 -18.41 9.79
CA ALA A 108 4.16 -18.60 9.89
C ALA A 108 4.81 -17.57 10.80
N LEU A 109 5.67 -18.03 11.71
CA LEU A 109 6.42 -17.22 12.65
C LEU A 109 7.90 -17.58 12.57
N CYS A 110 8.75 -16.63 12.18
CA CYS A 110 10.19 -16.81 12.13
C CYS A 110 10.89 -15.84 13.09
N GLY A 111 11.81 -16.35 13.92
CA GLY A 111 12.53 -15.52 14.89
C GLY A 111 13.44 -16.33 15.81
N LYS A 112 14.21 -15.61 16.64
CA LYS A 112 15.01 -16.22 17.71
C LYS A 112 14.12 -16.84 18.78
N SER A 113 14.43 -18.07 19.15
CA SER A 113 13.80 -18.85 20.21
C SER A 113 14.86 -19.22 21.24
N GLU A 114 14.63 -18.86 22.50
CA GLU A 114 15.54 -19.19 23.58
C GLU A 114 15.39 -20.67 23.98
N SER A 115 16.52 -21.35 24.19
CA SER A 115 16.54 -22.71 24.71
C SER A 115 16.21 -22.69 26.20
N SER A 116 15.28 -23.55 26.63
CA SER A 116 14.99 -23.75 28.07
C SER A 116 16.13 -24.46 28.81
N SER A 117 17.10 -25.02 28.09
CA SER A 117 18.29 -25.69 28.60
C SER A 117 19.50 -24.76 28.79
N GLY A 118 19.39 -23.48 28.42
CA GLY A 118 20.48 -22.50 28.55
C GLY A 118 21.52 -22.57 27.42
N ASP A 119 21.18 -23.22 26.32
CA ASP A 119 21.98 -23.20 25.08
C ASP A 119 21.81 -21.86 24.36
N ASP A 120 22.71 -21.57 23.41
CA ASP A 120 22.60 -20.39 22.55
C ASP A 120 21.23 -20.32 21.86
N ALA A 121 20.63 -19.12 21.86
CA ALA A 121 19.36 -18.88 21.20
C ALA A 121 19.46 -19.21 19.70
N LYS A 122 18.53 -20.01 19.19
CA LYS A 122 18.48 -20.44 17.79
C LYS A 122 17.28 -19.84 17.09
N SER A 123 17.42 -19.58 15.80
CA SER A 123 16.30 -19.12 14.98
C SER A 123 15.51 -20.29 14.42
N TYR A 124 14.18 -20.20 14.53
CA TYR A 124 13.27 -21.18 13.97
C TYR A 124 12.17 -20.50 13.16
N LEU A 125 11.75 -21.18 12.09
CA LEU A 125 10.48 -20.98 11.42
C LEU A 125 9.47 -21.99 11.97
N PHE A 126 8.34 -21.49 12.43
CA PHE A 126 7.19 -22.26 12.84
C PHE A 126 6.06 -22.03 11.85
N GLU A 127 5.52 -23.09 11.27
CA GLU A 127 4.38 -23.00 10.35
C GLU A 127 3.23 -23.84 10.86
N ASN A 128 2.01 -23.32 10.69
CA ASN A 128 0.78 -23.98 11.08
C ASN A 128 -0.29 -23.82 10.00
N ASP A 129 -0.82 -24.95 9.56
CA ASP A 129 -2.09 -25.01 8.82
C ASP A 129 -3.22 -25.31 9.80
N PHE A 130 -4.41 -24.75 9.57
CA PHE A 130 -5.61 -25.07 10.34
C PHE A 130 -6.72 -25.60 9.43
N ASP A 131 -7.50 -26.54 9.95
CA ASP A 131 -8.70 -27.07 9.28
C ASP A 131 -9.90 -26.11 9.40
N ASP A 132 -10.99 -26.42 8.70
CA ASP A 132 -12.26 -25.67 8.73
C ASP A 132 -12.88 -25.54 10.14
N SER A 133 -12.42 -26.32 11.12
CA SER A 133 -12.86 -26.27 12.53
C SER A 133 -11.90 -25.45 13.41
N GLY A 134 -10.86 -24.86 12.84
CA GLY A 134 -9.84 -24.07 13.53
C GLY A 134 -8.81 -24.91 14.29
N ASN A 135 -8.75 -26.23 14.06
CA ASN A 135 -7.73 -27.08 14.67
C ASN A 135 -6.45 -27.06 13.84
N ALA A 136 -5.30 -27.02 14.51
CA ALA A 136 -4.02 -27.15 13.83
C ALA A 136 -3.94 -28.53 13.15
N SER A 137 -3.83 -28.53 11.83
CA SER A 137 -3.79 -29.73 10.99
C SER A 137 -2.35 -30.14 10.65
N ASN A 138 -1.41 -29.19 10.64
CA ASN A 138 -0.01 -29.46 10.34
C ASN A 138 0.91 -28.45 11.04
N TYR A 139 1.75 -28.92 11.96
CA TYR A 139 2.77 -28.11 12.63
C TYR A 139 4.14 -28.47 12.06
N ARG A 140 4.84 -27.47 11.53
CA ARG A 140 6.23 -27.61 11.06
C ARG A 140 7.15 -26.70 11.85
N LYS A 141 8.31 -27.22 12.25
CA LYS A 141 9.38 -26.47 12.91
C LYS A 141 10.69 -26.72 12.16
N THR A 142 11.28 -25.65 11.65
CA THR A 142 12.52 -25.71 10.85
C THR A 142 13.53 -24.73 11.43
N GLU A 143 14.77 -25.18 11.67
CA GLU A 143 15.86 -24.27 12.07
C GLU A 143 16.20 -23.36 10.88
N MET A 144 15.92 -22.06 11.00
CA MET A 144 16.02 -21.08 9.91
C MET A 144 16.06 -19.67 10.50
N SER A 145 16.94 -18.81 9.98
CA SER A 145 16.95 -17.39 10.34
C SER A 145 15.86 -16.60 9.61
N PRO A 146 15.33 -15.52 10.21
CA PRO A 146 14.44 -14.58 9.52
C PRO A 146 14.99 -14.10 8.18
N GLN A 147 16.28 -13.77 8.12
CA GLN A 147 17.00 -13.34 6.93
C GLN A 147 16.98 -14.42 5.84
N SER A 148 17.17 -15.69 6.23
CA SER A 148 17.08 -16.81 5.29
C SER A 148 15.64 -17.04 4.81
N PHE A 149 14.65 -16.85 5.69
CA PHE A 149 13.24 -16.98 5.34
C PHE A 149 12.81 -15.93 4.32
N ILE A 150 13.14 -14.65 4.55
CA ILE A 150 12.80 -13.56 3.61
C ILE A 150 13.56 -13.68 2.27
N ALA A 151 14.75 -14.25 2.28
CA ALA A 151 15.54 -14.48 1.08
C ALA A 151 14.97 -15.62 0.22
N GLY A 152 14.14 -16.48 0.80
CA GLY A 152 13.54 -17.64 0.16
C GLY A 152 12.53 -17.28 -0.94
N ASN A 153 12.50 -18.08 -2.00
CA ASN A 153 11.64 -17.85 -3.17
C ASN A 153 10.15 -17.82 -2.81
N ASP A 154 9.70 -18.70 -1.91
CA ASP A 154 8.28 -18.76 -1.51
C ASP A 154 7.84 -17.48 -0.79
N PHE A 155 8.70 -16.94 0.08
CA PHE A 155 8.43 -15.66 0.73
C PHE A 155 8.42 -14.53 -0.28
N LYS A 156 9.44 -14.45 -1.13
CA LYS A 156 9.54 -13.41 -2.16
C LYS A 156 8.32 -13.38 -3.06
N ALA A 157 7.87 -14.54 -3.54
CA ALA A 157 6.74 -14.62 -4.47
C ALA A 157 5.36 -14.37 -3.85
N LYS A 158 5.21 -14.47 -2.52
CA LYS A 158 3.88 -14.42 -1.87
C LYS A 158 3.70 -13.34 -0.82
N TYR A 159 4.78 -12.98 -0.13
CA TYR A 159 4.71 -12.17 1.08
C TYR A 159 5.63 -10.93 1.08
N SER A 160 6.56 -10.86 0.14
CA SER A 160 7.37 -9.65 -0.01
C SER A 160 6.50 -8.48 -0.45
N LEU A 161 6.87 -7.28 -0.03
CA LEU A 161 6.19 -6.06 -0.47
C LEU A 161 6.29 -5.88 -2.00
N ASP A 162 7.42 -6.31 -2.59
CA ASP A 162 7.65 -6.38 -4.04
C ASP A 162 6.56 -7.18 -4.75
N ALA A 163 6.28 -8.42 -4.31
CA ALA A 163 5.22 -9.22 -4.90
C ALA A 163 3.80 -8.64 -4.72
N ILE A 164 3.56 -7.91 -3.62
CA ILE A 164 2.27 -7.27 -3.35
C ILE A 164 2.09 -5.99 -4.19
N LEU A 165 3.17 -5.28 -4.50
CA LEU A 165 3.15 -4.05 -5.29
C LEU A 165 3.47 -4.27 -6.78
N GLU A 166 3.77 -5.50 -7.22
CA GLU A 166 4.17 -5.86 -8.58
C GLU A 166 3.23 -5.26 -9.65
N GLU A 167 1.91 -5.43 -9.48
CA GLU A 167 0.94 -4.88 -10.42
C GLU A 167 0.92 -3.35 -10.43
N LEU A 168 1.14 -2.71 -9.28
CA LEU A 168 1.14 -1.25 -9.17
C LEU A 168 2.40 -0.64 -9.77
N GLU A 169 3.54 -1.31 -9.69
CA GLU A 169 4.74 -0.92 -10.42
C GLU A 169 4.52 -0.99 -11.94
N TYR A 170 3.73 -1.96 -12.40
CA TYR A 170 3.36 -2.09 -13.81
C TYR A 170 2.34 -1.03 -14.28
N LEU A 171 1.45 -0.57 -13.39
CA LEU A 171 0.44 0.46 -13.68
C LEU A 171 1.08 1.84 -13.85
N SER A 172 0.88 2.45 -15.01
CA SER A 172 1.33 3.83 -15.25
C SER A 172 0.21 4.84 -14.99
N VAL A 173 0.58 6.10 -14.71
CA VAL A 173 -0.40 7.19 -14.57
C VAL A 173 -1.16 7.47 -15.87
N ASP A 174 -0.61 7.09 -17.03
CA ASP A 174 -1.31 7.23 -18.32
C ASP A 174 -2.44 6.19 -18.49
N ASP A 175 -2.41 5.10 -17.72
CA ASP A 175 -3.49 4.11 -17.66
C ASP A 175 -4.61 4.52 -16.68
N MET A 176 -4.42 5.63 -15.94
CA MET A 176 -5.36 6.12 -14.93
C MET A 176 -6.30 7.20 -15.51
N ILE A 177 -7.60 6.96 -15.37
CA ILE A 177 -8.66 7.89 -15.77
C ILE A 177 -9.14 8.63 -14.52
N PHE A 178 -8.83 9.92 -14.44
CA PHE A 178 -9.20 10.74 -13.31
C PHE A 178 -10.59 11.38 -13.43
N ASP A 179 -11.25 11.41 -14.60
CA ASP A 179 -12.57 12.06 -14.75
C ASP A 179 -13.76 11.21 -14.21
N ILE A 180 -13.70 10.84 -12.93
CA ILE A 180 -14.66 9.92 -12.29
C ILE A 180 -15.42 10.53 -11.09
N ASP A 181 -14.97 11.66 -10.54
CA ASP A 181 -15.66 12.51 -9.54
C ASP A 181 -14.97 13.89 -9.39
N ASN A 182 -15.50 14.83 -8.60
CA ASN A 182 -14.95 16.21 -8.49
C ASN A 182 -13.85 16.40 -7.41
N SER A 183 -13.55 15.39 -6.58
CA SER A 183 -12.54 15.44 -5.50
C SER A 183 -11.46 14.37 -5.67
N LEU A 184 -10.76 14.44 -6.80
CA LEU A 184 -9.91 13.35 -7.33
C LEU A 184 -8.52 13.28 -6.74
N MET A 185 -8.06 14.39 -6.17
CA MET A 185 -6.75 14.50 -5.56
C MET A 185 -6.84 15.39 -4.35
N GLU A 186 -6.45 14.83 -3.21
CA GLU A 186 -6.35 15.52 -1.95
C GLU A 186 -4.89 15.49 -1.51
N HIS A 187 -4.35 16.66 -1.20
CA HIS A 187 -3.03 16.79 -0.61
C HIS A 187 -3.16 17.43 0.78
N ASN A 188 -2.75 16.70 1.81
CA ASN A 188 -2.73 17.19 3.19
C ASN A 188 -1.38 16.89 3.86
N GLY A 189 -0.50 17.88 3.87
CA GLY A 189 0.82 17.78 4.50
C GLY A 189 1.72 16.76 3.81
N LYS A 190 1.80 15.54 4.37
CA LYS A 190 2.59 14.42 3.85
C LYS A 190 1.73 13.29 3.29
N VAL A 191 0.43 13.54 3.15
CA VAL A 191 -0.53 12.59 2.62
C VAL A 191 -1.02 13.08 1.26
N VAL A 192 -0.93 12.22 0.25
CA VAL A 192 -1.52 12.42 -1.07
C VAL A 192 -2.51 11.30 -1.31
N LYS A 193 -3.77 11.65 -1.54
CA LYS A 193 -4.83 10.68 -1.82
C LYS A 193 -5.42 10.99 -3.17
N PHE A 194 -5.61 9.97 -4.00
CA PHE A 194 -6.20 10.13 -5.32
C PHE A 194 -7.07 8.96 -5.73
N SER A 195 -8.09 9.25 -6.53
CA SER A 195 -9.02 8.25 -7.06
C SER A 195 -9.00 8.25 -8.58
N PHE A 196 -9.04 7.05 -9.17
CA PHE A 196 -8.99 6.86 -10.62
C PHE A 196 -9.74 5.59 -11.02
N ALA A 197 -10.26 5.59 -12.25
CA ALA A 197 -10.58 4.34 -12.94
C ALA A 197 -9.37 3.91 -13.79
N VAL A 198 -9.37 2.67 -14.25
CA VAL A 198 -8.30 2.12 -15.08
C VAL A 198 -8.83 1.88 -16.49
N THR A 199 -7.98 2.08 -17.50
CA THR A 199 -8.35 1.80 -18.88
C THR A 199 -8.57 0.31 -19.13
N ASP A 200 -9.52 -0.04 -20.00
CA ASP A 200 -9.71 -1.42 -20.44
C ASP A 200 -8.42 -1.98 -21.08
N ASP A 201 -7.74 -1.14 -21.88
CA ASP A 201 -6.44 -1.45 -22.51
C ASP A 201 -5.38 -1.91 -21.50
N TYR A 202 -5.32 -1.30 -20.31
CA TYR A 202 -4.41 -1.74 -19.26
C TYR A 202 -4.75 -3.14 -18.77
N THR A 203 -6.02 -3.41 -18.47
CA THR A 203 -6.43 -4.70 -17.90
C THR A 203 -6.18 -5.86 -18.86
N ASP A 204 -6.45 -5.65 -20.16
CA ASP A 204 -6.17 -6.62 -21.22
C ASP A 204 -4.66 -6.85 -21.40
N ARG A 205 -3.87 -5.77 -21.35
CA ARG A 205 -2.41 -5.83 -21.45
C ARG A 205 -1.80 -6.59 -20.27
N TYR A 206 -2.18 -6.25 -19.04
CA TYR A 206 -1.72 -6.93 -17.83
C TYR A 206 -2.04 -8.43 -17.87
N LYS A 207 -3.26 -8.79 -18.26
CA LYS A 207 -3.68 -10.19 -18.36
C LYS A 207 -2.90 -10.98 -19.40
N THR A 208 -2.59 -10.35 -20.54
CA THR A 208 -1.82 -10.97 -21.62
C THR A 208 -0.36 -11.19 -21.23
N GLU A 209 0.26 -10.23 -20.55
CA GLU A 209 1.69 -10.28 -20.22
C GLU A 209 1.98 -11.09 -18.94
N SER A 210 1.15 -10.94 -17.90
CA SER A 210 1.34 -11.63 -16.61
C SER A 210 0.68 -13.02 -16.56
N GLY A 211 -0.33 -13.26 -17.40
CA GLY A 211 -1.19 -14.45 -17.33
C GLY A 211 -2.15 -14.47 -16.13
N LYS A 212 -2.26 -13.36 -15.37
CA LYS A 212 -3.13 -13.22 -14.19
C LYS A 212 -4.23 -12.19 -14.44
N ALA A 213 -5.34 -12.31 -13.70
CA ALA A 213 -6.33 -11.24 -13.62
C ALA A 213 -5.74 -10.04 -12.86
N SER A 214 -6.04 -8.83 -13.33
CA SER A 214 -5.69 -7.58 -12.65
C SER A 214 -6.52 -7.41 -11.37
N ILE A 215 -5.95 -6.80 -10.32
CA ILE A 215 -6.73 -6.38 -9.14
C ILE A 215 -7.80 -5.34 -9.46
N PHE A 216 -7.71 -4.71 -10.64
CA PHE A 216 -8.67 -3.74 -11.16
C PHE A 216 -9.70 -4.35 -12.13
N GLU A 217 -9.65 -5.66 -12.41
CA GLU A 217 -10.62 -6.32 -13.29
C GLU A 217 -12.04 -6.19 -12.74
N GLY A 218 -12.94 -5.53 -13.50
CA GLY A 218 -14.31 -5.27 -13.07
C GLY A 218 -14.47 -4.16 -12.02
N ALA A 219 -13.40 -3.40 -11.74
CA ALA A 219 -13.45 -2.25 -10.85
C ALA A 219 -14.21 -1.07 -11.50
N LYS A 220 -14.94 -0.32 -10.68
CA LYS A 220 -15.51 0.98 -11.02
C LYS A 220 -14.47 2.08 -10.86
N TYR A 221 -13.71 2.04 -9.76
CA TYR A 221 -12.57 2.92 -9.50
C TYR A 221 -11.71 2.34 -8.37
N ALA A 222 -10.52 2.89 -8.19
CA ALA A 222 -9.65 2.66 -7.06
C ALA A 222 -9.29 3.99 -6.39
N THR A 223 -8.90 3.89 -5.12
CA THR A 223 -8.33 4.99 -4.34
C THR A 223 -6.97 4.56 -3.82
N ILE A 224 -5.95 5.39 -4.03
CA ILE A 224 -4.63 5.21 -3.46
C ILE A 224 -4.37 6.35 -2.48
N GLU A 225 -3.82 6.01 -1.33
CA GLU A 225 -3.27 6.95 -0.36
C GLU A 225 -1.78 6.71 -0.22
N LEU A 226 -1.00 7.77 -0.44
CA LEU A 226 0.43 7.83 -0.21
C LEU A 226 0.68 8.63 1.07
N SER A 227 1.44 8.08 2.01
CA SER A 227 1.90 8.79 3.21
C SER A 227 3.43 8.85 3.23
N TYR A 228 3.99 10.04 3.40
CA TYR A 228 5.44 10.28 3.34
C TYR A 228 6.07 9.71 2.07
N ASP A 229 5.41 9.94 0.93
CA ASP A 229 5.85 9.48 -0.39
C ASP A 229 5.97 7.95 -0.51
N ARG A 230 5.14 7.18 0.22
CA ARG A 230 5.05 5.71 0.18
C ARG A 230 3.60 5.23 0.19
N PHE A 231 3.33 4.03 -0.30
CA PHE A 231 1.98 3.46 -0.30
C PHE A 231 1.48 3.19 1.12
N ALA A 232 0.39 3.83 1.52
CA ALA A 232 -0.25 3.61 2.81
C ALA A 232 -1.52 2.77 2.67
N SER A 233 -2.35 3.06 1.67
CA SER A 233 -3.55 2.28 1.41
C SER A 233 -3.94 2.27 -0.06
N ILE A 234 -4.53 1.16 -0.48
CA ILE A 234 -5.13 0.98 -1.81
C ILE A 234 -6.47 0.31 -1.59
N VAL A 235 -7.52 0.89 -2.16
CA VAL A 235 -8.87 0.32 -2.09
C VAL A 235 -9.45 0.29 -3.48
N VAL A 236 -9.93 -0.87 -3.92
CA VAL A 236 -10.58 -1.04 -5.21
C VAL A 236 -12.07 -1.27 -4.98
N TYR A 237 -12.89 -0.51 -5.69
CA TYR A 237 -14.34 -0.53 -5.58
C TYR A 237 -14.95 -1.07 -6.87
N ALA A 238 -15.93 -1.96 -6.73
CA ALA A 238 -16.80 -2.40 -7.82
C ALA A 238 -18.25 -1.96 -7.56
N GLU A 239 -19.05 -1.92 -8.62
CA GLU A 239 -20.49 -1.68 -8.48
C GLU A 239 -21.20 -2.96 -7.98
N GLU A 240 -21.87 -2.86 -6.84
CA GLU A 240 -22.79 -3.89 -6.35
C GLU A 240 -24.24 -3.49 -6.65
N LYS A 241 -24.96 -4.33 -7.39
CA LYS A 241 -26.39 -4.12 -7.68
C LYS A 241 -27.24 -4.68 -6.54
N LEU A 242 -27.89 -3.78 -5.80
CA LEU A 242 -28.81 -4.09 -4.70
C LEU A 242 -30.27 -4.19 -5.17
N GLY A 243 -30.56 -3.87 -6.43
CA GLY A 243 -31.89 -3.97 -7.02
C GLY A 243 -31.95 -3.38 -8.42
N LYS A 244 -33.16 -3.32 -9.01
CA LYS A 244 -33.36 -2.89 -10.41
C LYS A 244 -32.81 -1.49 -10.75
N ASN A 245 -32.69 -0.59 -9.76
CA ASN A 245 -32.19 0.77 -9.91
C ASN A 245 -31.37 1.24 -8.69
N ILE A 246 -30.84 0.31 -7.89
CA ILE A 246 -30.06 0.64 -6.69
C ILE A 246 -28.72 -0.06 -6.82
N SER A 247 -27.64 0.72 -6.84
CA SER A 247 -26.28 0.22 -6.71
C SER A 247 -25.56 0.91 -5.55
N ALA A 248 -24.54 0.23 -5.03
CA ALA A 248 -23.62 0.75 -4.04
C ALA A 248 -22.19 0.40 -4.46
N ASP A 249 -21.22 1.15 -3.94
CA ASP A 249 -19.82 0.80 -4.10
C ASP A 249 -19.46 -0.29 -3.09
N LYS A 250 -18.89 -1.38 -3.59
CA LYS A 250 -18.39 -2.50 -2.78
C LYS A 250 -16.87 -2.55 -2.87
N GLU A 251 -16.20 -2.55 -1.73
CA GLU A 251 -14.76 -2.82 -1.63
C GLU A 251 -14.47 -4.27 -2.00
N ILE A 252 -13.82 -4.48 -3.15
CA ILE A 252 -13.43 -5.81 -3.65
C ILE A 252 -11.97 -6.15 -3.33
N TYR A 253 -11.15 -5.15 -3.08
CA TYR A 253 -9.75 -5.29 -2.71
C TYR A 253 -9.34 -4.17 -1.77
N LYS A 254 -8.52 -4.48 -0.76
CA LYS A 254 -7.89 -3.50 0.11
C LYS A 254 -6.49 -3.93 0.51
N LEU A 255 -5.52 -3.04 0.32
CA LEU A 255 -4.18 -3.13 0.87
C LEU A 255 -3.97 -1.98 1.86
N GLU A 256 -3.36 -2.29 3.00
CA GLU A 256 -2.90 -1.33 4.01
C GLU A 256 -1.45 -1.64 4.36
N THR A 257 -0.58 -0.64 4.34
CA THR A 257 0.86 -0.80 4.58
C THR A 257 1.35 0.21 5.61
N VAL A 258 2.22 -0.25 6.50
CA VAL A 258 2.89 0.54 7.53
C VAL A 258 4.39 0.25 7.48
N TYR A 259 5.20 1.30 7.57
CA TYR A 259 6.66 1.22 7.58
C TYR A 259 7.18 1.60 8.98
N TYR A 260 8.30 1.02 9.39
CA TYR A 260 8.87 1.20 10.74
C TYR A 260 10.11 2.08 10.75
#